data_AF-A0A2A6CWA5-F1
#
_entry.id   AF-A0A2A6CWA5-F1
#
_cell.length_a   1.000
_cell.length_b   1.000
_cell.length_c   1.000
_cell.angle_alpha   90.00
_cell.angle_beta   90.00
_cell.angle_gamma   90.00
#
_symmetry.space_group_name_H-M   'P 1'
#
loop_
_entity.id
_entity.type
_entity.pdbx_description
1 polymer ?
#
loop_
_entity_poly.entity_id
_entity_poly.type
_entity_poly.pdbx_seq_one_letter_code
_entity_poly.pdbx_strand_id
1 'polypeptide(L)'
;MTININSLPLSALGFIHGFTEKSSLLRLREVSKSMQKLADFSHQLFQNTLVSNLEFNARDEENKTWITFRYLFRNPSTSYYRDYFASKTCLKCAIEKLNITEYRFDEFRNSHIVTLKSTELEEFFEYLKPITQKTKIQKLYLSNSLKPNTIDMCSSFVEGKIIPNMMIDNRPPQKIDFTRYLQVIEELQPQYVEFSTGPFSKSE
;
A
#
# COMPACT_ATOMS: atom_id res chain seq x y z
N MET A 1 -37.63 12.97 2.31
CA MET A 1 -36.39 13.44 1.64
C MET A 1 -35.33 12.38 1.85
N THR A 2 -34.81 11.78 0.79
CA THR A 2 -33.83 10.68 0.88
C THR A 2 -32.43 11.26 0.66
N ILE A 3 -31.56 11.17 1.67
CA ILE A 3 -30.18 11.65 1.55
C ILE A 3 -29.35 10.57 0.86
N ASN A 4 -28.75 10.89 -0.28
CA ASN A 4 -27.78 10.02 -0.94
C ASN A 4 -26.40 10.25 -0.33
N ILE A 5 -25.97 9.36 0.57
CA ILE A 5 -24.68 9.47 1.26
C ILE A 5 -23.51 9.47 0.26
N ASN A 6 -23.64 8.77 -0.89
CA ASN A 6 -22.56 8.67 -1.88
C ASN A 6 -22.24 9.99 -2.60
N SER A 7 -23.16 10.96 -2.59
CA SER A 7 -22.95 12.27 -3.21
C SER A 7 -22.44 13.33 -2.24
N LEU A 8 -22.19 12.96 -0.98
CA LEU A 8 -21.70 13.91 0.01
C LEU A 8 -20.22 14.25 -0.24
N PRO A 9 -19.79 15.49 0.03
CA PRO A 9 -18.38 15.87 0.00
C PRO A 9 -17.54 15.01 0.96
N LEU A 10 -16.26 14.80 0.62
CA LEU A 10 -15.30 14.05 1.45
C LEU A 10 -15.21 14.55 2.90
N SER A 11 -15.31 15.86 3.12
CA SER A 11 -15.32 16.45 4.47
C SER A 11 -16.54 16.04 5.29
N ALA A 12 -17.73 16.00 4.68
CA ALA A 12 -18.95 15.54 5.33
C ALA A 12 -18.92 14.03 5.59
N LEU A 13 -18.39 13.25 4.65
CA LEU A 13 -18.15 11.82 4.85
C LEU A 13 -17.17 11.57 6.00
N GLY A 14 -16.07 12.32 6.07
CA GLY A 14 -15.10 12.25 7.17
C GLY A 14 -15.74 12.54 8.52
N PHE A 15 -16.60 13.57 8.59
CA PHE A 15 -17.35 13.88 9.79
C PHE A 15 -18.28 12.73 10.18
N ILE A 16 -19.15 12.26 9.27
CA ILE A 16 -20.09 11.16 9.53
C ILE A 16 -19.33 9.92 10.01
N HIS A 17 -18.27 9.53 9.31
CA HIS A 17 -17.46 8.36 9.66
C HIS A 17 -16.75 8.52 11.01
N GLY A 18 -16.33 9.73 11.38
CA GLY A 18 -15.74 10.03 12.67
C GLY A 18 -16.68 9.81 13.87
N PHE A 19 -17.99 9.99 13.66
CA PHE A 19 -19.03 9.78 14.68
C PHE A 19 -19.77 8.43 14.56
N THR A 20 -19.47 7.63 13.53
CA THR A 20 -20.13 6.34 13.34
C THR A 20 -19.37 5.23 14.06
N GLU A 21 -20.07 4.48 14.92
CA GLU A 21 -19.49 3.33 15.60
C GLU A 21 -18.96 2.27 14.62
N LYS A 22 -17.92 1.54 15.02
CA LYS A 22 -17.31 0.48 14.20
C LYS A 22 -18.32 -0.58 13.75
N SER A 23 -19.29 -0.93 14.61
CA SER A 23 -20.38 -1.87 14.33
C SER A 23 -21.26 -1.39 13.16
N SER A 24 -21.68 -0.12 13.18
CA SER A 24 -22.49 0.51 12.13
C SER A 24 -21.73 0.62 10.82
N LEU A 25 -20.41 0.87 10.86
CA LEU A 25 -19.56 0.88 9.67
C LEU A 25 -19.45 -0.51 9.02
N LEU A 26 -19.49 -1.59 9.80
CA LEU A 26 -19.55 -2.94 9.25
C LEU A 26 -20.88 -3.21 8.56
N ARG A 27 -22.00 -2.79 9.16
CA ARG A 27 -23.33 -2.91 8.55
C ARG A 27 -23.46 -2.13 7.24
N LEU A 28 -22.81 -0.97 7.11
CA LEU A 28 -22.79 -0.22 5.84
C LEU A 28 -22.22 -1.05 4.68
N ARG A 29 -21.27 -1.95 4.93
CA ARG A 29 -20.70 -2.84 3.90
C ARG A 29 -21.72 -3.85 3.39
N GLU A 30 -22.74 -4.19 4.18
CA GLU A 30 -23.76 -5.19 3.85
C GLU A 30 -24.91 -4.60 3.01
N VAL A 31 -25.04 -3.28 2.95
CA VAL A 31 -26.15 -2.61 2.26
C VAL A 31 -26.04 -2.74 0.73
N SER A 32 -24.86 -2.48 0.17
CA SER A 32 -24.61 -2.56 -1.28
C SER A 32 -23.12 -2.51 -1.60
N LYS A 33 -22.75 -2.85 -2.85
CA LYS A 33 -21.36 -2.71 -3.33
C LYS A 33 -20.84 -1.27 -3.26
N SER A 34 -21.69 -0.27 -3.52
CA SER A 34 -21.28 1.14 -3.43
C SER A 34 -21.05 1.58 -1.99
N MET A 35 -21.90 1.15 -1.06
CA MET A 35 -21.73 1.44 0.36
C MET A 35 -20.54 0.70 0.96
N GLN A 36 -20.25 -0.52 0.50
CA GLN A 36 -19.01 -1.21 0.84
C GLN A 36 -17.79 -0.40 0.39
N LYS A 37 -17.74 0.04 -0.88
CA LYS A 37 -16.65 0.89 -1.39
C LYS A 37 -16.51 2.15 -0.52
N LEU A 38 -17.61 2.85 -0.26
CA LEU A 38 -17.62 4.05 0.58
C LEU A 38 -17.05 3.78 1.99
N ALA A 39 -17.51 2.71 2.65
CA ALA A 39 -17.08 2.35 3.99
C ALA A 39 -15.61 1.94 4.06
N ASP A 40 -15.11 1.28 3.02
CA ASP A 40 -13.72 0.85 2.89
C ASP A 40 -12.78 2.04 2.59
N PHE A 41 -13.15 2.93 1.66
CA PHE A 41 -12.40 4.16 1.37
C PHE A 41 -12.34 5.08 2.59
N SER A 42 -13.48 5.28 3.26
CA SER A 42 -13.55 6.13 4.45
C SER A 42 -12.75 5.54 5.61
N HIS A 43 -12.66 4.21 5.71
CA HIS A 43 -11.77 3.56 6.68
C HIS A 43 -10.32 3.94 6.40
N GLN A 44 -9.83 3.77 5.17
CA GLN A 44 -8.44 4.12 4.81
C GLN A 44 -8.13 5.60 4.99
N LEU A 45 -9.03 6.49 4.57
CA LEU A 45 -8.85 7.93 4.64
C LEU A 45 -8.80 8.46 6.07
N PHE A 46 -9.70 7.97 6.93
CA PHE A 46 -9.96 8.63 8.21
C PHE A 46 -9.44 7.86 9.42
N GLN A 47 -9.17 6.56 9.31
CA GLN A 47 -8.65 5.73 10.40
C GLN A 47 -7.17 5.41 10.21
N ASN A 48 -6.49 5.14 11.32
CA ASN A 48 -5.10 4.68 11.26
C ASN A 48 -5.07 3.21 10.83
N THR A 49 -4.51 2.94 9.65
CA THR A 49 -4.30 1.60 9.12
C THR A 49 -2.91 1.11 9.51
N LEU A 50 -2.78 -0.15 9.95
CA LEU A 50 -1.47 -0.74 10.23
C LEU A 50 -1.08 -1.78 9.17
N VAL A 51 0.01 -1.50 8.46
CA VAL A 51 0.65 -2.42 7.52
C VAL A 51 1.93 -2.95 8.16
N SER A 52 2.03 -4.27 8.29
CA SER A 52 3.19 -4.92 8.94
C SER A 52 4.43 -4.83 8.07
N ASN A 53 4.28 -5.13 6.78
CA ASN A 53 5.36 -5.01 5.82
C ASN A 53 4.83 -4.40 4.53
N LEU A 54 5.54 -3.41 4.01
CA LEU A 54 5.36 -2.92 2.65
C LEU A 54 6.61 -3.27 1.86
N GLU A 55 6.48 -4.14 0.86
CA GLU A 55 7.61 -4.62 0.07
C GLU A 55 7.51 -4.10 -1.37
N PHE A 56 8.61 -3.57 -1.90
CA PHE A 56 8.75 -3.20 -3.30
C PHE A 56 9.84 -4.06 -3.96
N ASN A 57 9.47 -4.73 -5.05
CA ASN A 57 10.35 -5.57 -5.85
C ASN A 57 10.18 -5.24 -7.33
N ALA A 58 11.22 -5.49 -8.12
CA ALA A 58 11.15 -5.38 -9.57
C ALA A 58 11.50 -6.70 -10.23
N ARG A 59 10.88 -6.95 -11.38
CA ARG A 59 11.20 -8.08 -12.26
C ARG A 59 11.16 -7.58 -13.69
N ASP A 60 12.24 -7.83 -14.42
CA ASP A 60 12.29 -7.57 -15.86
C ASP A 60 11.82 -8.81 -16.62
N GLU A 61 10.89 -8.63 -17.55
CA GLU A 61 10.37 -9.66 -18.46
C GLU A 61 10.20 -9.06 -19.86
N GLU A 62 10.78 -9.69 -20.89
CA GLU A 62 10.52 -9.40 -22.31
C GLU A 62 10.38 -7.88 -22.65
N ASN A 63 11.38 -7.09 -22.23
CA ASN A 63 11.46 -5.63 -22.40
C ASN A 63 10.53 -4.77 -21.53
N LYS A 64 9.87 -5.36 -20.54
CA LYS A 64 9.05 -4.64 -19.56
C LYS A 64 9.66 -4.79 -18.17
N THR A 65 9.73 -3.68 -17.43
CA THR A 65 10.02 -3.70 -15.99
C THR A 65 8.69 -3.72 -15.24
N TRP A 66 8.43 -4.82 -14.54
CA TRP A 66 7.29 -5.01 -13.65
C TRP A 66 7.68 -4.71 -12.21
N ILE A 67 6.87 -3.93 -11.52
CA ILE A 67 7.04 -3.59 -10.12
C ILE A 67 5.96 -4.30 -9.32
N THR A 68 6.39 -5.18 -8.43
CA THR A 68 5.53 -5.82 -7.44
C THR A 68 5.60 -5.02 -6.15
N PHE A 69 4.46 -4.49 -5.72
CA PHE A 69 4.31 -3.95 -4.38
C PHE A 69 3.37 -4.84 -3.56
N ARG A 70 3.76 -5.13 -2.32
CA ARG A 70 3.06 -6.06 -1.45
C ARG A 70 2.78 -5.44 -0.10
N TYR A 71 1.50 -5.39 0.26
CA TYR A 71 1.02 -5.01 1.58
C TYR A 71 0.80 -6.27 2.40
N LEU A 72 1.62 -6.52 3.41
CA LEU A 72 1.42 -7.59 4.38
C LEU A 72 0.74 -7.05 5.64
N PHE A 73 -0.37 -7.65 6.03
CA PHE A 73 -1.09 -7.33 7.26
C PHE A 73 -0.80 -8.38 8.34
N ARG A 74 -0.78 -7.98 9.60
CA ARG A 74 -0.58 -8.90 10.72
C ARG A 74 -1.83 -9.77 10.92
N ASN A 75 -1.65 -11.08 11.10
CA ASN A 75 -2.72 -12.02 11.48
C ASN A 75 -3.11 -11.82 12.98
N PRO A 76 -4.39 -11.92 13.38
CA PRO A 76 -5.01 -10.76 14.03
C PRO A 76 -5.79 -11.07 15.32
N SER A 77 -5.97 -10.05 16.16
CA SER A 77 -7.24 -9.84 16.86
C SER A 77 -8.24 -9.19 15.89
N THR A 78 -9.54 -9.38 16.09
CA THR A 78 -10.67 -8.92 15.25
C THR A 78 -10.59 -7.48 14.70
N SER A 79 -9.78 -6.61 15.30
CA SER A 79 -9.53 -5.23 14.88
C SER A 79 -8.85 -5.03 13.52
N TYR A 80 -8.02 -5.97 13.04
CA TYR A 80 -7.16 -5.73 11.85
C TYR A 80 -7.69 -6.31 10.53
N TYR A 81 -8.76 -7.11 10.54
CA TYR A 81 -9.39 -7.60 9.30
C TYR A 81 -9.92 -6.47 8.43
N ARG A 82 -10.37 -5.37 9.06
CA ARG A 82 -10.93 -4.23 8.34
C ARG A 82 -9.87 -3.51 7.51
N ASP A 83 -8.67 -3.32 8.06
CA ASP A 83 -7.53 -2.73 7.36
C ASP A 83 -7.24 -3.52 6.07
N TYR A 84 -7.16 -4.84 6.19
CA TYR A 84 -6.96 -5.75 5.06
C TYR A 84 -8.04 -5.57 3.98
N PHE A 85 -9.33 -5.68 4.32
CA PHE A 85 -10.39 -5.55 3.31
C PHE A 85 -10.47 -4.14 2.72
N ALA A 86 -10.28 -3.11 3.55
CA ALA A 86 -10.32 -1.73 3.09
C ALA A 86 -9.19 -1.43 2.10
N SER A 87 -7.97 -1.89 2.39
CA SER A 87 -6.84 -1.79 1.45
C SER A 87 -7.13 -2.56 0.16
N LYS A 88 -7.68 -3.78 0.23
CA LYS A 88 -8.07 -4.56 -0.96
C LYS A 88 -8.97 -3.75 -1.88
N THR A 89 -10.03 -3.18 -1.31
CA THR A 89 -11.02 -2.40 -2.06
C THR A 89 -10.39 -1.17 -2.68
N CYS A 90 -9.55 -0.44 -1.93
CA CYS A 90 -8.85 0.75 -2.44
C CYS A 90 -7.90 0.40 -3.59
N LEU A 91 -7.09 -0.65 -3.46
CA LEU A 91 -6.18 -1.11 -4.51
C LEU A 91 -6.94 -1.49 -5.80
N LYS A 92 -8.01 -2.28 -5.68
CA LYS A 92 -8.83 -2.66 -6.85
C LYS A 92 -9.50 -1.47 -7.49
N CYS A 93 -10.02 -0.54 -6.69
CA CYS A 93 -10.63 0.67 -7.22
C CYS A 93 -9.61 1.60 -7.90
N ALA A 94 -8.36 1.67 -7.42
CA ALA A 94 -7.30 2.40 -8.10
C ALA A 94 -7.02 1.81 -9.49
N ILE A 95 -6.88 0.48 -9.58
CA ILE A 95 -6.71 -0.22 -10.87
C ILE A 95 -7.89 0.06 -11.82
N GLU A 96 -9.14 -0.06 -11.32
CA GLU A 96 -10.35 0.22 -12.10
C GLU A 96 -10.42 1.69 -12.56
N LYS A 97 -10.08 2.65 -11.69
CA LYS A 97 -10.21 4.09 -11.96
C LYS A 97 -9.16 4.61 -12.92
N LEU A 98 -7.94 4.10 -12.83
CA LEU A 98 -6.83 4.46 -13.70
C LEU A 98 -6.83 3.63 -15.00
N ASN A 99 -7.80 2.71 -15.16
CA ASN A 99 -7.93 1.86 -16.34
C ASN A 99 -6.65 1.05 -16.64
N ILE A 100 -5.99 0.55 -15.60
CA ILE A 100 -4.77 -0.25 -15.76
C ILE A 100 -5.17 -1.63 -16.30
N THR A 101 -4.79 -1.92 -17.55
CA THR A 101 -5.20 -3.13 -18.27
C THR A 101 -4.26 -4.32 -18.06
N GLU A 102 -2.98 -4.03 -17.82
CA GLU A 102 -1.93 -5.05 -17.63
C GLU A 102 -1.46 -5.02 -16.17
N TYR A 103 -2.06 -5.88 -15.34
CA TYR A 103 -1.69 -6.04 -13.93
C TYR A 103 -1.88 -7.48 -13.46
N ARG A 104 -1.26 -7.80 -12.32
CA ARG A 104 -1.57 -9.00 -11.53
C ARG A 104 -1.96 -8.59 -10.12
N PHE A 105 -3.05 -9.16 -9.61
CA PHE A 105 -3.50 -8.96 -8.23
C PHE A 105 -3.66 -10.34 -7.57
N ASP A 106 -2.86 -10.61 -6.54
CA ASP A 106 -2.92 -11.85 -5.77
C ASP A 106 -3.17 -11.57 -4.29
N GLU A 107 -3.76 -12.56 -3.63
CA GLU A 107 -4.00 -12.57 -2.18
C GLU A 107 -3.31 -13.79 -1.59
N PHE A 108 -2.36 -13.59 -0.67
CA PHE A 108 -1.63 -14.70 -0.04
C PHE A 108 -1.31 -14.42 1.42
N ARG A 109 -1.68 -15.32 2.34
CA ARG A 109 -1.36 -15.25 3.78
C ARG A 109 -1.54 -13.84 4.39
N ASN A 110 -2.69 -13.20 4.17
CA ASN A 110 -3.01 -11.83 4.59
C ASN A 110 -2.16 -10.73 3.95
N SER A 111 -1.69 -10.97 2.74
CA SER A 111 -1.08 -9.93 1.92
C SER A 111 -1.89 -9.66 0.67
N HIS A 112 -1.88 -8.39 0.26
CA HIS A 112 -2.27 -7.96 -1.08
C HIS A 112 -1.00 -7.76 -1.88
N ILE A 113 -0.90 -8.47 -3.00
CA ILE A 113 0.22 -8.37 -3.92
C ILE A 113 -0.32 -7.79 -5.20
N VAL A 114 0.26 -6.68 -5.63
CA VAL A 114 -0.10 -6.05 -6.90
C VAL A 114 1.17 -5.89 -7.70
N THR A 115 1.12 -6.33 -8.95
CA THR A 115 2.22 -6.19 -9.89
C THR A 115 1.74 -5.38 -11.08
N LEU A 116 2.43 -4.27 -11.34
CA LEU A 116 2.12 -3.30 -12.40
C LEU A 116 3.37 -3.05 -13.24
N LYS A 117 3.21 -2.50 -14.45
CA LYS A 117 4.35 -1.95 -15.18
C LYS A 117 4.90 -0.73 -14.45
N SER A 118 6.20 -0.52 -14.51
CA SER A 118 6.85 0.67 -13.94
C SER A 118 6.27 1.99 -14.46
N THR A 119 5.75 2.03 -15.70
CA THR A 119 5.12 3.22 -16.31
C THR A 119 3.79 3.61 -15.67
N GLU A 120 3.07 2.66 -15.07
CA GLU A 120 1.77 2.91 -14.42
C GLU A 120 1.94 3.27 -12.93
N LEU A 121 3.15 3.09 -12.39
CA LEU A 121 3.40 3.09 -10.95
C LEU A 121 3.19 4.46 -10.32
N GLU A 122 3.65 5.52 -10.99
CA GLU A 122 3.57 6.90 -10.49
C GLU A 122 2.12 7.34 -10.32
N GLU A 123 1.30 7.24 -11.37
CA GLU A 123 -0.12 7.62 -11.32
C GLU A 123 -0.89 6.75 -10.31
N PHE A 124 -0.55 5.46 -10.24
CA PHE A 124 -1.13 4.55 -9.26
C PHE A 124 -0.82 4.96 -7.82
N PHE A 125 0.43 5.33 -7.53
CA PHE A 125 0.82 5.82 -6.21
C PHE A 125 0.25 7.18 -5.88
N GLU A 126 0.22 8.13 -6.83
CA GLU A 126 -0.38 9.44 -6.64
C GLU A 126 -1.88 9.33 -6.31
N TYR A 127 -2.60 8.41 -6.95
CA TYR A 127 -3.99 8.13 -6.60
C TYR A 127 -4.14 7.61 -5.17
N LEU A 128 -3.28 6.66 -4.75
CA LEU A 128 -3.35 6.02 -3.43
C LEU A 128 -2.77 6.85 -2.29
N LYS A 129 -1.84 7.78 -2.56
CA LYS A 129 -1.14 8.59 -1.56
C LYS A 129 -2.11 9.31 -0.61
N PRO A 130 -3.14 10.06 -1.09
CA PRO A 130 -4.10 10.69 -0.20
C PRO A 130 -5.00 9.68 0.54
N ILE A 131 -5.32 8.53 -0.06
CA ILE A 131 -6.17 7.51 0.54
C ILE A 131 -5.47 6.81 1.71
N THR A 132 -4.16 6.59 1.58
CA THR A 132 -3.36 5.82 2.52
C THR A 132 -2.57 6.70 3.49
N GLN A 133 -2.83 8.00 3.53
CA GLN A 133 -2.05 8.97 4.31
C GLN A 133 -1.92 8.59 5.81
N LYS A 134 -2.98 8.03 6.40
CA LYS A 134 -2.99 7.60 7.81
C LYS A 134 -2.43 6.18 8.04
N THR A 135 -1.77 5.61 7.04
CA THR A 135 -1.19 4.26 7.14
C THR A 135 0.14 4.32 7.86
N LYS A 136 0.28 3.54 8.94
CA LYS A 136 1.56 3.24 9.58
C LYS A 136 2.13 1.97 8.96
N ILE A 137 3.37 2.04 8.50
CA ILE A 137 4.08 0.92 7.88
C ILE A 137 5.15 0.46 8.87
N GLN A 138 5.02 -0.71 9.47
CA GLN A 138 5.96 -1.15 10.51
C GLN A 138 7.35 -1.46 9.96
N LYS A 139 7.40 -2.05 8.76
CA LYS A 139 8.63 -2.34 8.02
C LYS A 139 8.43 -1.98 6.56
N LEU A 140 9.36 -1.21 5.99
CA LEU A 140 9.49 -0.97 4.56
C LEU A 140 10.61 -1.86 4.03
N TYR A 141 10.37 -2.55 2.93
CA TYR A 141 11.36 -3.37 2.25
C TYR A 141 11.56 -2.88 0.82
N LEU A 142 12.80 -2.56 0.47
CA LEU A 142 13.20 -2.21 -0.89
C LEU A 142 14.16 -3.26 -1.42
N SER A 143 13.77 -3.91 -2.52
CA SER A 143 14.65 -4.82 -3.25
C SER A 143 15.78 -4.06 -3.95
N ASN A 144 16.95 -4.69 -4.07
CA ASN A 144 18.07 -4.21 -4.90
C ASN A 144 17.78 -4.27 -6.41
N SER A 145 16.71 -4.95 -6.82
CA SER A 145 16.29 -5.00 -8.22
C SER A 145 15.65 -3.69 -8.71
N LEU A 146 15.36 -2.74 -7.80
CA LEU A 146 14.71 -1.48 -8.13
C LEU A 146 15.70 -0.53 -8.80
N LYS A 147 15.27 0.11 -9.90
CA LYS A 147 16.03 1.19 -10.54
C LYS A 147 15.88 2.49 -9.73
N PRO A 148 16.84 3.44 -9.79
CA PRO A 148 16.78 4.70 -9.03
C PRO A 148 15.43 5.43 -9.14
N ASN A 149 14.91 5.65 -10.35
CA ASN A 149 13.62 6.31 -10.54
C ASN A 149 12.44 5.56 -9.90
N THR A 150 12.52 4.23 -9.78
CA THR A 150 11.49 3.45 -9.08
C THR A 150 11.61 3.62 -7.57
N ILE A 151 12.83 3.70 -7.05
CA ILE A 151 13.07 4.01 -5.64
C ILE A 151 12.51 5.39 -5.31
N ASP A 152 12.67 6.38 -6.21
CA ASP A 152 12.06 7.71 -6.09
C ASP A 152 10.54 7.67 -5.97
N MET A 153 9.89 6.97 -6.90
CA MET A 153 8.43 6.79 -6.88
C MET A 153 7.96 6.12 -5.58
N CYS A 154 8.67 5.08 -5.13
CA CYS A 154 8.38 4.42 -3.86
C CYS A 154 8.58 5.34 -2.65
N SER A 155 9.67 6.12 -2.62
CA SER A 155 9.97 7.09 -1.55
C SER A 155 8.88 8.15 -1.47
N SER A 156 8.55 8.78 -2.60
CA SER A 156 7.47 9.77 -2.70
C SER A 156 6.14 9.20 -2.21
N PHE A 157 5.81 7.96 -2.59
CA PHE A 157 4.57 7.34 -2.14
C PHE A 157 4.50 7.18 -0.62
N VAL A 158 5.60 6.81 0.03
CA VAL A 158 5.63 6.55 1.48
C VAL A 158 5.98 7.78 2.32
N GLU A 159 6.31 8.91 1.67
CA GLU A 159 6.55 10.20 2.29
C GLU A 159 5.45 10.59 3.28
N GLY A 160 5.85 11.08 4.46
CA GLY A 160 4.96 11.50 5.54
C GLY A 160 4.33 10.35 6.34
N LYS A 161 4.58 9.09 5.99
CA LYS A 161 4.12 7.92 6.76
C LYS A 161 5.12 7.56 7.85
N ILE A 162 4.64 6.94 8.92
CA ILE A 162 5.49 6.44 10.01
C ILE A 162 6.10 5.11 9.60
N ILE A 163 7.43 5.07 9.46
CA ILE A 163 8.21 3.91 9.01
C ILE A 163 9.38 3.68 9.97
N PRO A 164 9.20 2.96 11.08
CA PRO A 164 10.26 2.80 12.08
C PRO A 164 11.38 1.86 11.62
N ASN A 165 11.07 0.90 10.75
CA ASN A 165 12.06 -0.07 10.26
C ASN A 165 12.13 -0.05 8.74
N MET A 166 13.34 -0.06 8.20
CA MET A 166 13.60 -0.20 6.78
C MET A 166 14.54 -1.38 6.55
N MET A 167 14.30 -2.15 5.49
CA MET A 167 15.16 -3.24 5.07
C MET A 167 15.49 -3.07 3.59
N ILE A 168 16.77 -3.13 3.26
CA ILE A 168 17.26 -3.10 1.89
C ILE A 168 17.82 -4.47 1.58
N ASP A 169 17.29 -5.08 0.53
CA ASP A 169 17.85 -6.32 -0.01
C ASP A 169 19.20 -6.03 -0.65
N ASN A 170 20.22 -6.83 -0.34
CA ASN A 170 21.56 -6.72 -0.93
C ASN A 170 22.02 -8.08 -1.51
N ARG A 171 21.08 -8.89 -2.04
CA ARG A 171 21.41 -10.19 -2.63
C ARG A 171 22.25 -10.03 -3.93
N PRO A 172 23.38 -10.76 -4.07
CA PRO A 172 24.15 -10.83 -5.32
C PRO A 172 23.30 -11.27 -6.52
N PRO A 173 23.69 -11.01 -7.79
CA PRO A 173 25.06 -10.77 -8.27
C PRO A 173 25.38 -9.34 -8.73
N GLN A 174 24.46 -8.38 -8.57
CA GLN A 174 24.64 -7.05 -9.15
C GLN A 174 25.47 -6.14 -8.24
N LYS A 175 26.37 -5.36 -8.84
CA LYS A 175 27.01 -4.24 -8.17
C LYS A 175 25.94 -3.17 -7.96
N ILE A 176 25.48 -3.03 -6.71
CA ILE A 176 24.39 -2.12 -6.38
C ILE A 176 24.97 -0.74 -6.09
N ASP A 177 24.39 0.27 -6.74
CA ASP A 177 24.59 1.66 -6.35
C ASP A 177 23.64 1.96 -5.18
N PHE A 178 24.21 2.04 -3.99
CA PHE A 178 23.45 2.36 -2.77
C PHE A 178 23.12 3.84 -2.62
N THR A 179 23.63 4.72 -3.48
CA THR A 179 23.47 6.18 -3.34
C THR A 179 22.01 6.55 -3.14
N ARG A 180 21.10 6.01 -3.96
CA ARG A 180 19.68 6.38 -3.83
C ARG A 180 19.02 5.80 -2.58
N TYR A 181 19.39 4.58 -2.18
CA TYR A 181 18.88 3.98 -0.95
C TYR A 181 19.30 4.78 0.29
N LEU A 182 20.54 5.26 0.32
CA LEU A 182 21.04 6.10 1.41
C LEU A 182 20.27 7.42 1.50
N GLN A 183 19.99 8.06 0.37
CA GLN A 183 19.15 9.27 0.35
C GLN A 183 17.74 9.00 0.87
N VAL A 184 17.11 7.88 0.50
CA VAL A 184 15.78 7.50 1.05
C VAL A 184 15.84 7.26 2.56
N ILE A 185 16.93 6.69 3.09
CA ILE A 185 17.14 6.55 4.54
C ILE A 185 17.21 7.93 5.21
N GLU A 186 17.93 8.88 4.61
CA GLU A 186 18.03 10.25 5.10
C GLU A 186 16.68 10.99 5.06
N GLU A 187 15.90 10.80 3.99
CA GLU A 187 14.57 11.39 3.80
C GLU A 187 13.54 10.83 4.80
N LEU A 188 13.50 9.50 4.97
CA LEU A 188 12.48 8.83 5.78
C LEU A 188 12.85 8.71 7.26
N GLN A 189 14.14 8.84 7.60
CA GLN A 189 14.68 8.75 8.97
C GLN A 189 14.14 7.55 9.78
N PRO A 190 14.23 6.31 9.28
CA PRO A 190 13.80 5.14 10.03
C PRO A 190 14.65 4.98 11.29
N GLN A 191 14.04 4.44 12.35
CA GLN A 191 14.75 4.16 13.62
C GLN A 191 15.78 3.04 13.46
N TYR A 192 15.50 2.09 12.57
CA TYR A 192 16.35 0.96 12.31
C TYR A 192 16.43 0.67 10.81
N VAL A 193 17.65 0.43 10.32
CA VAL A 193 17.94 0.04 8.94
C VAL A 193 18.67 -1.29 8.93
N GLU A 194 18.14 -2.23 8.16
CA GLU A 194 18.71 -3.56 7.96
C GLU A 194 19.16 -3.73 6.50
N PHE A 195 20.40 -4.19 6.29
CA PHE A 195 20.87 -4.63 4.98
C PHE A 195 20.87 -6.16 4.96
N SER A 196 19.91 -6.77 4.25
CA SER A 196 19.78 -8.22 4.19
C SER A 196 20.72 -8.81 3.13
N THR A 197 21.66 -9.65 3.55
CA THR A 197 22.57 -10.39 2.65
C THR A 197 22.21 -11.87 2.52
N GLY A 198 21.20 -12.35 3.24
CA GLY A 198 20.83 -13.77 3.33
C GLY A 198 19.79 -14.22 2.30
N PRO A 199 19.65 -15.55 2.07
CA PRO A 199 18.57 -16.07 1.23
C PRO A 199 17.23 -15.80 1.90
N PHE A 200 16.27 -15.20 1.17
CA PHE A 200 14.87 -15.37 1.53
C PHE A 200 14.61 -16.87 1.50
N SER A 201 14.30 -17.46 2.65
CA SER A 201 13.66 -18.77 2.71
C SER A 201 12.51 -18.71 1.71
N LYS A 202 12.58 -19.51 0.64
CA LYS A 202 11.46 -19.73 -0.27
C LYS A 202 10.31 -20.20 0.62
N SER A 203 9.40 -19.31 0.96
CA SER A 203 8.13 -19.71 1.52
C SER A 203 7.35 -20.30 0.36
N GLU A 204 7.44 -21.62 0.26
CA GLU A 204 6.49 -22.50 -0.45
C GLU A 204 5.04 -22.16 -0.09
#